data_AF-A0A2H3BLL3-F1
#
_entry.id   AF-A0A2H3BLL3-F1
#
_cell.length_a   1.000
_cell.length_b   1.000
_cell.length_c   1.000
_cell.angle_alpha   90.00
_cell.angle_beta   90.00
_cell.angle_gamma   90.00
#
_symmetry.space_group_name_H-M   'P 1'
#
loop_
_entity.id
_entity.type
_entity.pdbx_description
1 polymer ?
#
loop_
_entity_poly.entity_id
_entity_poly.type
_entity_poly.pdbx_seq_one_letter_code
_entity_poly.pdbx_strand_id
1 'polypeptide(L)'
;MSQLQSDSSNYEHILRWSYRTLQTARADAANDPDRQYDSASTRTCIQTSFLEKFGKPAYDWQVDVAESLVLGLDTVLIAGTGAGKMMPFMMPLLVDSSKKVLVISPLNVLQQDQ
;
A
#
# COMPACT_ATOMS: atom_id res chain seq x y z
N MET A 1 -15.11 -25.64 17.06
CA MET A 1 -13.96 -24.96 17.71
C MET A 1 -12.62 -25.18 16.98
N SER A 2 -12.40 -26.23 16.18
CA SER A 2 -11.10 -26.43 15.50
C SER A 2 -10.88 -25.64 14.21
N GLN A 3 -11.94 -25.25 13.47
CA GLN A 3 -11.81 -24.47 12.22
C GLN A 3 -11.35 -23.01 12.44
N LEU A 4 -11.79 -22.36 13.52
CA LEU A 4 -11.37 -20.98 13.83
C LEU A 4 -9.88 -20.87 14.21
N GLN A 5 -9.32 -21.93 14.82
CA GLN A 5 -7.90 -21.99 15.16
C GLN A 5 -7.02 -22.26 13.92
N SER A 6 -7.49 -23.06 12.96
CA SER A 6 -6.76 -23.29 11.70
C SER A 6 -6.74 -22.05 10.80
N ASP A 7 -7.84 -21.31 10.74
CA ASP A 7 -7.95 -20.11 9.89
C ASP A 7 -7.08 -18.96 10.41
N SER A 8 -6.99 -18.82 11.74
CA SER A 8 -6.11 -17.82 12.38
C SER A 8 -4.64 -18.10 12.09
N SER A 9 -4.23 -19.38 12.14
CA SER A 9 -2.86 -19.80 11.82
C SER A 9 -2.51 -19.55 10.34
N ASN A 10 -3.45 -19.77 9.43
CA ASN A 10 -3.25 -19.52 8.01
C ASN A 10 -3.16 -18.01 7.70
N TYR A 11 -4.03 -17.21 8.30
CA TYR A 11 -3.98 -15.75 8.18
C TYR A 11 -2.64 -15.18 8.65
N GLU A 12 -2.15 -15.59 9.82
CA GLU A 12 -0.85 -15.14 10.33
C GLU A 12 0.31 -15.54 9.40
N HIS A 13 0.23 -16.73 8.81
CA HIS A 13 1.22 -17.19 7.84
C HIS A 13 1.23 -16.27 6.62
N ILE A 14 0.07 -16.03 6.01
CA ILE A 14 -0.07 -15.16 4.84
C ILE A 14 0.42 -13.75 5.16
N LEU A 15 0.00 -13.18 6.30
CA LEU A 15 0.41 -11.86 6.74
C LEU A 15 1.94 -11.76 6.84
N ARG A 16 2.57 -12.72 7.52
CA ARG A 16 4.03 -12.78 7.67
C ARG A 16 4.73 -12.87 6.32
N TRP A 17 4.22 -13.69 5.41
CA TRP A 17 4.78 -13.84 4.08
C TRP A 17 4.65 -12.55 3.25
N SER A 18 3.51 -11.87 3.31
CA SER A 18 3.30 -10.57 2.66
C SER A 18 4.30 -9.52 3.15
N TYR A 19 4.48 -9.39 4.47
CA TYR A 19 5.46 -8.45 5.01
C TYR A 19 6.89 -8.84 4.67
N ARG A 20 7.23 -10.13 4.65
CA ARG A 20 8.55 -10.59 4.21
C ARG A 20 8.82 -10.21 2.76
N THR A 21 7.82 -10.35 1.90
CA THR A 21 7.90 -9.96 0.49
C THR A 21 8.15 -8.46 0.34
N LEU A 22 7.40 -7.64 1.08
CA LEU A 22 7.61 -6.18 1.10
C LEU A 22 9.02 -5.80 1.61
N GLN A 23 9.49 -6.44 2.68
CA GLN A 23 10.84 -6.16 3.19
C GLN A 23 11.95 -6.59 2.20
N THR A 24 11.74 -7.69 1.50
CA THR A 24 12.69 -8.15 0.46
C THR A 24 12.73 -7.14 -0.69
N ALA A 25 11.57 -6.69 -1.17
CA ALA A 25 11.49 -5.68 -2.22
C ALA A 25 12.13 -4.34 -1.82
N ARG A 26 11.97 -3.91 -0.55
CA ARG A 26 12.66 -2.73 -0.02
C ARG A 26 14.18 -2.91 -0.07
N ALA A 27 14.69 -4.06 0.36
CA ALA A 27 16.11 -4.35 0.36
C ALA A 27 16.67 -4.43 -1.08
N ASP A 28 15.98 -5.12 -1.98
CA ASP A 28 16.38 -5.24 -3.39
C ASP A 28 16.42 -3.86 -4.06
N ALA A 29 15.39 -3.03 -3.86
CA ALA A 29 15.34 -1.68 -4.41
C ALA A 29 16.41 -0.75 -3.81
N ALA A 30 16.76 -0.89 -2.54
CA ALA A 30 17.82 -0.10 -1.90
C ALA A 30 19.23 -0.49 -2.39
N ASN A 31 19.40 -1.74 -2.83
CA ASN A 31 20.68 -2.26 -3.35
C ASN A 31 20.82 -2.08 -4.87
N ASP A 32 19.77 -1.68 -5.57
CA ASP A 32 19.78 -1.44 -7.01
C ASP A 32 20.46 -0.09 -7.32
N PRO A 33 21.64 -0.08 -7.96
CA PRO A 33 22.39 1.16 -8.22
C PRO A 33 21.67 2.11 -9.18
N ASP A 34 20.78 1.61 -10.02
CA ASP A 34 20.00 2.43 -10.96
C ASP A 34 18.77 3.04 -10.27
N ARG A 35 18.40 2.54 -9.09
CA ARG A 35 17.23 2.97 -8.33
C ARG A 35 17.67 3.70 -7.06
N GLN A 36 17.57 5.03 -7.06
CA GLN A 36 17.78 5.84 -5.84
C GLN A 36 16.58 5.68 -4.89
N TYR A 37 16.53 4.55 -4.18
CA TYR A 37 15.44 4.21 -3.28
C TYR A 37 15.89 4.20 -1.80
N ASP A 38 15.14 4.91 -0.97
CA ASP A 38 15.20 4.79 0.48
C ASP A 38 13.79 4.63 1.04
N SER A 39 13.55 3.53 1.77
CA SER A 39 12.24 3.20 2.32
C SER A 39 11.79 4.22 3.36
N ALA A 40 12.68 4.65 4.25
CA ALA A 40 12.32 5.59 5.30
C ALA A 40 11.87 6.94 4.72
N SER A 41 12.66 7.49 3.81
CA SER A 41 12.36 8.75 3.11
C SER A 41 11.09 8.64 2.26
N THR A 42 10.90 7.52 1.55
CA THR A 42 9.70 7.28 0.74
C THR A 42 8.45 7.26 1.62
N ARG A 43 8.48 6.53 2.74
CA ARG A 43 7.36 6.46 3.69
C ARG A 43 7.07 7.80 4.34
N THR A 44 8.10 8.54 4.74
CA THR A 44 7.95 9.90 5.28
C THR A 44 7.33 10.83 4.23
N CYS A 45 7.77 10.76 2.97
CA CYS A 45 7.19 11.55 1.89
C CYS A 45 5.70 11.23 1.69
N ILE A 46 5.33 9.94 1.60
CA ILE A 46 3.93 9.50 1.52
C ILE A 46 3.12 10.07 2.69
N GLN A 47 3.62 9.93 3.91
CA GLN A 47 2.91 10.34 5.12
C GLN A 47 2.72 11.85 5.18
N THR A 48 3.76 12.62 4.88
CA THR A 48 3.70 14.09 4.86
C THR A 48 2.74 14.58 3.79
N SER A 49 2.87 14.11 2.55
CA SER A 49 1.98 14.53 1.46
C SER A 49 0.52 14.13 1.70
N PHE A 50 0.28 12.99 2.34
CA PHE A 50 -1.07 12.59 2.75
C PHE A 50 -1.61 13.50 3.85
N LEU A 51 -0.83 13.76 4.90
CA LEU A 51 -1.23 14.63 6.01
C LEU A 51 -1.55 16.05 5.53
N GLU A 52 -0.72 16.62 4.67
CA GLU A 52 -0.93 17.95 4.09
C GLU A 52 -2.25 18.03 3.30
N LYS A 53 -2.60 16.96 2.57
CA LYS A 53 -3.79 16.94 1.71
C LYS A 53 -5.09 16.63 2.46
N PHE A 54 -5.03 15.76 3.47
CA PHE A 54 -6.23 15.23 4.15
C PHE A 54 -6.38 15.70 5.61
N GLY A 55 -5.38 16.39 6.16
CA GLY A 55 -5.39 16.91 7.53
C GLY A 55 -5.32 15.84 8.62
N LYS A 56 -5.13 14.56 8.25
CA LYS A 56 -4.98 13.42 9.17
C LYS A 56 -3.90 12.47 8.67
N PRO A 57 -3.15 11.83 9.58
CA PRO A 57 -2.16 10.83 9.20
C PRO A 57 -2.82 9.63 8.54
N ALA A 58 -2.16 9.04 7.55
CA ALA A 58 -2.54 7.73 7.04
C ALA A 58 -2.26 6.65 8.09
N TYR A 59 -3.00 5.54 8.01
CA TYR A 59 -2.70 4.35 8.79
C TYR A 59 -1.44 3.66 8.27
N ASP A 60 -0.66 3.03 9.16
CA ASP A 60 0.58 2.35 8.76
C ASP A 60 0.39 1.34 7.63
N TRP A 61 -0.69 0.54 7.69
CA TRP A 61 -1.01 -0.43 6.65
C TRP A 61 -1.32 0.23 5.29
N GLN A 62 -1.84 1.47 5.28
CA GLN A 62 -2.07 2.19 4.02
C GLN A 62 -0.74 2.62 3.41
N VAL A 63 0.21 3.05 4.24
CA VAL A 63 1.56 3.41 3.81
C VAL A 63 2.32 2.17 3.33
N ASP A 64 2.19 1.03 4.01
CA ASP A 64 2.80 -0.24 3.58
C ASP A 64 2.31 -0.68 2.19
N VAL A 65 0.99 -0.57 1.94
CA VAL A 65 0.41 -0.88 0.62
C VAL A 65 0.81 0.16 -0.42
N ALA A 66 0.85 1.45 -0.08
CA ALA A 66 1.29 2.48 -1.02
C ALA A 66 2.76 2.27 -1.43
N GLU A 67 3.61 1.95 -0.47
CA GLU A 67 5.03 1.67 -0.71
C GLU A 67 5.22 0.39 -1.53
N SER A 68 4.42 -0.66 -1.31
CA SER A 68 4.48 -1.88 -2.15
C SER A 68 4.17 -1.56 -3.62
N LEU A 69 3.22 -0.67 -3.88
CA LEU A 69 2.90 -0.18 -5.23
C LEU A 69 4.04 0.66 -5.83
N VAL A 70 4.67 1.55 -5.04
CA VAL A 70 5.86 2.32 -5.46
C VAL A 70 7.03 1.38 -5.80
N LEU A 71 7.17 0.29 -5.06
CA LEU A 71 8.18 -0.75 -5.28
C LEU A 71 7.91 -1.57 -6.54
N GLY A 72 6.68 -1.57 -7.06
CA GLY A 72 6.26 -2.31 -8.25
C GLY A 72 5.75 -3.72 -7.95
N LEU A 73 5.28 -3.96 -6.71
CA LEU A 73 4.73 -5.26 -6.32
C LEU A 73 3.25 -5.40 -6.68
N ASP A 74 2.89 -6.56 -7.22
CA ASP A 74 1.50 -6.99 -7.31
C ASP A 74 0.93 -7.21 -5.90
N THR A 75 -0.06 -6.38 -5.53
CA THR A 75 -0.55 -6.31 -4.15
C THR A 75 -2.04 -6.61 -4.07
N VAL A 76 -2.41 -7.55 -3.19
CA VAL A 76 -3.81 -7.83 -2.83
C VAL A 76 -4.10 -7.25 -1.45
N LEU A 77 -5.07 -6.34 -1.38
CA LEU A 77 -5.53 -5.72 -0.13
C LEU A 77 -6.93 -6.22 0.24
N ILE A 78 -7.06 -6.80 1.43
CA ILE A 78 -8.34 -7.18 2.02
C ILE A 78 -8.66 -6.21 3.15
N ALA A 79 -9.67 -5.36 2.95
CA ALA A 79 -10.12 -4.40 3.94
C ALA A 79 -11.63 -4.14 3.82
N GLY A 80 -12.28 -3.84 4.95
CA GLY A 80 -13.70 -3.57 5.01
C GLY A 80 -14.12 -2.34 4.18
N THR A 81 -15.43 -2.23 3.90
CA THR A 81 -16.01 -1.02 3.31
C THR A 81 -15.85 0.16 4.27
N GLY A 82 -15.53 1.35 3.75
CA GLY A 82 -15.27 2.54 4.57
C GLY A 82 -13.88 2.57 5.23
N ALA A 83 -13.10 1.49 5.18
CA ALA A 83 -11.76 1.44 5.80
C ALA A 83 -10.70 2.30 5.08
N GLY A 84 -11.04 2.98 3.98
CA GLY A 84 -10.09 3.81 3.23
C GLY A 84 -9.16 3.01 2.33
N LYS A 85 -9.58 1.82 1.85
CA LYS A 85 -8.80 0.95 0.93
C LYS A 85 -8.41 1.61 -0.41
N MET A 86 -9.06 2.72 -0.75
CA MET A 86 -8.73 3.52 -1.93
C MET A 86 -7.43 4.31 -1.78
N MET A 87 -7.16 4.80 -0.56
CA MET A 87 -6.09 5.76 -0.32
C MET A 87 -4.70 5.24 -0.73
N PRO A 88 -4.33 3.97 -0.47
CA PRO A 88 -3.06 3.44 -0.91
C PRO A 88 -2.82 3.51 -2.42
N PHE A 89 -3.87 3.40 -3.25
CA PHE A 89 -3.74 3.49 -4.71
C PHE A 89 -3.47 4.94 -5.17
N MET A 90 -3.91 5.93 -4.41
CA MET A 90 -3.74 7.35 -4.73
C MET A 90 -2.44 7.93 -4.17
N MET A 91 -1.92 7.36 -3.08
CA MET A 91 -0.69 7.83 -2.42
C MET A 91 0.54 7.91 -3.35
N PRO A 92 0.81 6.96 -4.26
CA PRO A 92 1.92 7.09 -5.21
C PRO A 92 1.85 8.36 -6.07
N LEU A 93 0.65 8.83 -6.41
CA LEU A 93 0.43 10.07 -7.18
C LEU A 93 0.71 11.34 -6.36
N LEU A 94 0.69 11.24 -5.03
CA LEU A 94 1.05 12.33 -4.13
C LEU A 94 2.56 12.52 -4.04
N VAL A 95 3.32 11.43 -4.20
CA VAL A 95 4.79 11.41 -4.12
C VAL A 95 5.42 11.77 -5.46
N ASP A 96 4.88 11.25 -6.56
CA ASP A 96 5.43 11.46 -7.89
C ASP A 96 4.31 11.79 -8.89
N SER A 97 4.22 13.08 -9.23
CA SER A 97 3.24 13.61 -10.19
C SER A 97 3.42 13.11 -11.63
N SER A 98 4.58 12.52 -11.96
CA SER A 98 4.83 11.90 -13.26
C SER A 98 4.14 10.54 -13.40
N LYS A 99 3.82 9.87 -12.28
CA LYS A 99 3.12 8.59 -12.27
C LYS A 99 1.66 8.75 -12.66
N LYS A 100 1.08 7.66 -13.15
CA LYS A 100 -0.34 7.53 -13.49
C LYS A 100 -0.86 6.23 -12.87
N VAL A 101 -2.07 6.27 -12.33
CA VAL A 101 -2.77 5.11 -11.78
C VAL A 101 -4.07 4.97 -12.55
N LEU A 102 -4.25 3.82 -13.20
CA LEU A 102 -5.51 3.44 -13.84
C LEU A 102 -6.33 2.61 -12.85
N VAL A 103 -7.44 3.18 -12.37
CA VAL A 103 -8.40 2.47 -11.51
C VAL A 103 -9.52 1.92 -12.37
N ILE A 104 -9.70 0.60 -12.34
CA ILE A 104 -10.80 -0.08 -13.04
C ILE A 104 -11.83 -0.50 -11.99
N SER A 105 -13.02 0.09 -12.06
CA SER A 105 -14.15 -0.25 -11.20
C SER A 105 -15.33 -0.71 -12.06
N PRO A 106 -16.04 -1.79 -11.68
CA PRO A 106 -17.23 -2.22 -12.41
C PRO A 106 -18.44 -1.31 -12.20
N LEU A 107 -18.39 -0.37 -11.25
CA LEU A 107 -19.52 0.49 -10.86
C LEU A 107 -19.25 1.94 -11.27
N ASN A 108 -19.87 2.38 -12.38
CA ASN A 108 -19.73 3.74 -12.91
C ASN A 108 -20.16 4.83 -11.92
N VAL A 109 -21.21 4.57 -11.11
CA VAL A 109 -21.70 5.55 -10.12
C VAL A 109 -20.65 5.80 -9.04
N LEU A 110 -19.98 4.74 -8.57
CA LEU A 110 -18.92 4.90 -7.57
C LEU A 110 -17.69 5.60 -8.13
N GLN A 111 -17.48 5.62 -9.45
CA GLN A 111 -16.36 6.34 -10.04
C GLN A 111 -16.55 7.87 -9.96
N GLN A 112 -17.79 8.37 -9.94
CA GLN A 112 -18.04 9.81 -9.78
C GLN A 112 -17.78 10.30 -8.36
N ASP A 113 -17.90 9.41 -7.38
CA ASP A 113 -17.70 9.69 -5.96
C ASP A 113 -16.22 9.52 -5.52
N GLN A 114 -15.32 9.17 -6.45
CA GLN A 114 -13.89 8.89 -6.22
C GLN A 114 -13.00 9.98 -6.79
#